data_AF-A0A7S0USV1-F1
#
_entry.id   AF-A0A7S0USV1-F1
#
_cell.length_a   1.000
_cell.length_b   1.000
_cell.length_c   1.000
_cell.angle_alpha   90.00
_cell.angle_beta   90.00
_cell.angle_gamma   90.00
#
_symmetry.space_group_name_H-M   'P 1'
#
loop_
_entity.id
_entity.type
_entity.pdbx_description
1 polymer ?
#
loop_
_entity_poly.entity_id
_entity_poly.type
_entity_poly.pdbx_seq_one_letter_code
_entity_poly.pdbx_strand_id
1 'polypeptide(L)'
;FFFSSLFFLRFFVIFIDHIPLYFYLGFIFSQNIPEMLVNNGSISGQQCSQRRPFVANAHSVISSIVNRGLTNARSNSLSRLSAKSSSGKQGQESVEKAKRPLGIVFVSAEVSPWSKTGGLGDVAGGLPVELAKRGHRVMSIAPRYDQYHDAWDTSVVLDIDGEKVRFFHAIKDGVDRIFVDHPLFLAKVWGKTGSKLYGSRSGADYRDNHLRFKLLCKAAIEATRVLPFGHGEESVFVANDWHTALLPVYLKYLYRPRGEFLSAKTALCIHNIAFQGRMWEHCFHDLGLPATALSDFQFLDGYPRVYTEDSPGDEEGNIEDLDSEETPSRLFKKINWLKSGIMSADKVVTVSPNYATEITRDESLGVELDSFLRQRGVEGIVNGMDVAEWNPKKDKYLSVPYDQSNVILGKMSAKQSLQAELGLPIDPSAPLFGFIGRLEQQKGVDVLIAALPRLLEKVPNAQVVILGTGKKSLEKRLKAVNAAQLGGGGGGGKGLGEGE
;
A
#
# COMPACT_ATOMS: atom_id res chain seq x y z
N PHE A 1 3.70 14.14 -14.23
CA PHE A 1 2.43 13.63 -13.65
C PHE A 1 1.57 12.87 -14.65
N PHE A 2 1.09 13.45 -15.77
CA PHE A 2 0.30 12.67 -16.74
C PHE A 2 1.10 11.54 -17.43
N PHE A 3 2.41 11.75 -17.67
CA PHE A 3 3.32 10.73 -18.20
C PHE A 3 3.71 9.67 -17.16
N SER A 4 4.08 10.06 -15.93
CA SER A 4 4.46 9.10 -14.88
C SER A 4 3.28 8.25 -14.36
N SER A 5 2.06 8.76 -14.39
CA SER A 5 0.85 7.96 -14.09
C SER A 5 0.50 6.96 -15.19
N LEU A 6 0.81 7.27 -16.46
CA LEU A 6 0.62 6.35 -17.59
C LEU A 6 1.61 5.17 -17.51
N PHE A 7 2.86 5.47 -17.17
CA PHE A 7 3.93 4.50 -17.00
C PHE A 7 3.66 3.53 -15.84
N PHE A 8 3.19 4.07 -14.71
CA PHE A 8 2.86 3.29 -13.50
C PHE A 8 1.79 2.21 -13.76
N LEU A 9 0.75 2.52 -14.54
CA LEU A 9 -0.34 1.57 -14.79
C LEU A 9 0.02 0.48 -15.80
N ARG A 10 0.79 0.77 -16.86
CA ARG A 10 1.24 -0.26 -17.81
C ARG A 10 2.18 -1.27 -17.18
N PHE A 11 3.09 -0.78 -16.34
CA PHE A 11 4.15 -1.59 -15.77
C PHE A 11 3.61 -2.60 -14.75
N PHE A 12 2.68 -2.20 -13.88
CA PHE A 12 2.13 -3.05 -12.81
C PHE A 12 1.30 -4.24 -13.34
N VAL A 13 0.57 -4.05 -14.45
CA VAL A 13 -0.32 -5.07 -15.03
C VAL A 13 0.47 -6.21 -15.68
N ILE A 14 1.65 -5.91 -16.23
CA ILE A 14 2.55 -6.91 -16.85
C ILE A 14 3.01 -7.98 -15.85
N PHE A 15 3.14 -7.63 -14.57
CA PHE A 15 3.76 -8.50 -13.56
C PHE A 15 2.77 -9.27 -12.68
N ILE A 16 1.47 -8.97 -12.73
CA ILE A 16 0.47 -9.69 -11.93
C ILE A 16 -0.38 -10.57 -12.84
N ASP A 17 -0.07 -11.87 -12.86
CA ASP A 17 -1.09 -12.91 -13.07
C ASP A 17 -1.41 -13.54 -11.71
N HIS A 18 -2.60 -14.12 -11.58
CA HIS A 18 -3.00 -15.00 -10.47
C HIS A 18 -1.81 -15.79 -9.91
N ILE A 19 -1.40 -15.48 -8.69
CA ILE A 19 -0.51 -16.32 -7.90
C ILE A 19 -1.43 -17.29 -7.13
N PRO A 20 -1.46 -18.59 -7.46
CA PRO A 20 -1.84 -19.59 -6.47
C PRO A 20 -0.78 -19.55 -5.36
N LEU A 21 -1.22 -19.79 -4.12
CA LEU A 21 -0.38 -19.92 -2.92
C LEU A 21 0.97 -20.61 -3.21
N TYR A 22 1.99 -20.19 -2.44
CA TYR A 22 3.39 -20.62 -2.43
C TYR A 22 4.30 -19.85 -3.39
N PHE A 23 4.83 -18.71 -2.93
CA PHE A 23 6.26 -18.34 -2.98
C PHE A 23 6.45 -16.99 -2.28
N TYR A 24 6.44 -17.01 -0.94
CA TYR A 24 7.13 -16.02 -0.12
C TYR A 24 8.22 -16.78 0.63
N LEU A 25 9.37 -16.99 -0.03
CA LEU A 25 10.61 -17.31 0.66
C LEU A 25 11.54 -16.13 0.44
N GLY A 26 11.53 -15.20 1.39
CA GLY A 26 12.66 -14.32 1.61
C GLY A 26 13.84 -15.19 2.02
N PHE A 27 14.83 -15.29 1.14
CA PHE A 27 16.13 -15.85 1.47
C PHE A 27 16.82 -14.91 2.47
N ILE A 28 16.84 -15.32 3.74
CA ILE A 28 17.77 -14.82 4.75
C ILE A 28 18.93 -15.81 4.79
N PHE A 29 20.15 -15.34 4.51
CA PHE A 29 21.38 -16.05 4.88
C PHE A 29 22.30 -15.13 5.67
N SER A 30 23.00 -15.77 6.62
CA SER A 30 24.05 -15.28 7.53
C SER A 30 23.49 -14.73 8.86
N GLN A 31 23.75 -15.30 10.04
CA GLN A 31 24.84 -16.15 10.51
C GLN A 31 24.39 -17.12 11.62
N ASN A 32 24.83 -18.38 11.52
CA ASN A 32 25.31 -19.21 12.63
C ASN A 32 25.68 -20.59 12.07
N ILE A 33 26.98 -20.85 11.93
CA ILE A 33 27.53 -22.19 11.74
C ILE A 33 27.94 -22.69 13.12
N PRO A 34 27.38 -23.80 13.62
CA PRO A 34 28.09 -24.67 14.53
C PRO A 34 28.72 -25.81 13.73
N GLU A 35 30.03 -25.95 13.88
CA GLU A 35 30.78 -27.16 13.55
C GLU A 35 30.10 -28.39 14.16
N MET A 36 29.86 -29.43 13.36
CA MET A 36 29.85 -30.80 13.88
C MET A 36 30.23 -31.82 12.80
N LEU A 37 31.46 -32.30 12.96
CA LEU A 37 31.93 -33.68 12.82
C LEU A 37 31.72 -34.42 11.49
N VAL A 38 32.85 -34.50 10.79
CA VAL A 38 33.32 -35.61 9.96
C VAL A 38 32.83 -36.97 10.48
N ASN A 39 32.18 -37.75 9.60
CA ASN A 39 32.40 -39.20 9.62
C ASN A 39 32.23 -39.84 8.24
N ASN A 40 33.26 -40.63 7.89
CA ASN A 40 33.42 -41.38 6.66
C ASN A 40 32.40 -42.51 6.53
N GLY A 41 31.95 -42.80 5.31
CA GLY A 41 31.11 -43.95 5.03
C GLY A 41 30.82 -44.13 3.54
N SER A 42 31.81 -44.60 2.80
CA SER A 42 31.67 -45.21 1.48
C SER A 42 30.74 -46.44 1.52
N ILE A 43 29.89 -46.65 0.50
CA ILE A 43 29.53 -47.95 -0.08
C ILE A 43 28.84 -47.74 -1.46
N SER A 44 29.30 -48.56 -2.41
CA SER A 44 28.79 -48.88 -3.76
C SER A 44 27.27 -49.04 -3.87
N GLY A 45 26.56 -48.79 -4.98
CA GLY A 45 26.85 -49.02 -6.40
C GLY A 45 25.83 -50.03 -6.94
N GLN A 46 25.01 -49.66 -7.94
CA GLN A 46 24.49 -50.58 -8.96
C GLN A 46 23.72 -49.85 -10.07
N GLN A 47 24.02 -50.27 -11.29
CA GLN A 47 23.51 -49.80 -12.59
C GLN A 47 22.07 -50.28 -12.85
N CYS A 48 21.33 -49.56 -13.68
CA CYS A 48 20.62 -50.18 -14.81
C CYS A 48 20.41 -49.20 -15.98
N SER A 49 20.85 -49.66 -17.15
CA SER A 49 20.80 -49.11 -18.52
C SER A 49 19.37 -49.05 -19.11
N GLN A 50 18.99 -48.24 -20.12
CA GLN A 50 19.39 -48.30 -21.54
C GLN A 50 18.81 -47.15 -22.41
N ARG A 51 19.61 -46.72 -23.41
CA ARG A 51 19.31 -46.22 -24.81
C ARG A 51 18.41 -44.97 -24.99
N ARG A 52 18.93 -43.79 -25.39
CA ARG A 52 19.49 -43.26 -26.68
C ARG A 52 18.45 -42.46 -27.53
N PRO A 53 18.90 -41.45 -28.31
CA PRO A 53 18.22 -40.15 -28.46
C PRO A 53 17.58 -39.92 -29.85
N PHE A 54 16.70 -38.93 -29.97
CA PHE A 54 16.29 -38.37 -31.27
C PHE A 54 16.30 -36.85 -31.24
N VAL A 55 17.19 -36.27 -32.05
CA VAL A 55 17.25 -34.86 -32.43
C VAL A 55 16.68 -34.77 -33.84
N ALA A 56 15.73 -33.86 -34.09
CA ALA A 56 15.74 -32.91 -35.23
C ALA A 56 14.36 -32.28 -35.52
N ASN A 57 14.43 -30.96 -35.79
CA ASN A 57 13.63 -30.16 -36.71
C ASN A 57 12.17 -29.82 -36.39
N ALA A 58 11.99 -28.64 -35.78
CA ALA A 58 10.79 -27.83 -35.92
C ALA A 58 11.14 -26.51 -36.64
N HIS A 59 11.00 -26.50 -37.96
CA HIS A 59 10.88 -25.29 -38.79
C HIS A 59 9.74 -25.52 -39.78
N SER A 60 8.94 -24.47 -39.99
CA SER A 60 7.87 -24.31 -40.98
C SER A 60 6.48 -24.93 -40.70
N VAL A 61 5.64 -24.24 -39.92
CA VAL A 61 4.18 -24.18 -40.17
C VAL A 61 3.62 -22.81 -39.70
N ILE A 62 3.97 -21.73 -40.41
CA ILE A 62 3.19 -20.48 -40.40
C ILE A 62 3.14 -19.97 -41.84
N SER A 63 2.12 -20.39 -42.58
CA SER A 63 1.55 -19.71 -43.77
C SER A 63 0.55 -20.66 -44.44
N SER A 64 -0.76 -20.59 -44.10
CA SER A 64 -1.80 -21.09 -45.04
C SER A 64 -3.27 -20.70 -44.78
N ILE A 65 -3.65 -19.91 -43.77
CA ILE A 65 -5.07 -19.57 -43.55
C ILE A 65 -5.31 -18.05 -43.59
N VAL A 66 -4.95 -17.45 -44.72
CA VAL A 66 -5.53 -16.20 -45.21
C VAL A 66 -5.71 -16.35 -46.71
N ASN A 67 -6.93 -16.72 -47.11
CA ASN A 67 -7.57 -16.54 -48.43
C ASN A 67 -8.38 -17.78 -48.84
N ARG A 68 -9.69 -17.71 -48.60
CA ARG A 68 -10.83 -18.36 -49.31
C ARG A 68 -12.03 -18.31 -48.34
N GLY A 69 -13.18 -17.75 -48.65
CA GLY A 69 -13.67 -17.05 -49.83
C GLY A 69 -15.03 -16.44 -49.50
N LEU A 70 -15.25 -15.23 -49.98
CA LEU A 70 -16.58 -14.62 -50.11
C LEU A 70 -17.15 -15.02 -51.48
N THR A 71 -18.37 -15.57 -51.52
CA THR A 71 -19.55 -15.04 -52.26
C THR A 71 -20.60 -16.11 -52.61
N ASN A 72 -21.86 -15.74 -52.31
CA ASN A 72 -23.14 -16.01 -53.00
C ASN A 72 -23.83 -17.39 -52.96
N ALA A 73 -24.99 -17.44 -52.26
CA ALA A 73 -26.25 -17.98 -52.79
C ALA A 73 -27.48 -17.41 -52.02
N ARG A 74 -28.54 -17.09 -52.76
CA ARG A 74 -29.77 -16.37 -52.33
C ARG A 74 -30.86 -17.29 -51.76
N SER A 75 -31.64 -16.71 -50.83
CA SER A 75 -33.07 -16.84 -50.47
C SER A 75 -33.91 -18.09 -50.83
N ASN A 76 -34.49 -18.72 -49.80
CA ASN A 76 -35.93 -18.81 -49.47
C ASN A 76 -36.29 -20.18 -48.86
N SER A 77 -36.67 -20.22 -47.57
CA SER A 77 -38.00 -20.69 -47.15
C SER A 77 -38.21 -20.56 -45.63
N LEU A 78 -39.45 -20.18 -45.35
CA LEU A 78 -40.08 -19.79 -44.10
C LEU A 78 -40.09 -20.83 -42.97
N SER A 79 -39.92 -20.27 -41.76
CA SER A 79 -40.79 -20.46 -40.57
C SER A 79 -40.58 -21.66 -39.64
N ARG A 80 -40.71 -21.32 -38.35
CA ARG A 80 -40.81 -22.14 -37.13
C ARG A 80 -39.48 -22.65 -36.59
N LEU A 81 -38.92 -21.87 -35.65
CA LEU A 81 -38.57 -22.31 -34.29
C LEU A 81 -38.09 -21.09 -33.50
N SER A 82 -39.04 -20.41 -32.85
CA SER A 82 -38.76 -19.42 -31.81
C SER A 82 -38.31 -20.17 -30.55
N ALA A 83 -37.02 -20.43 -30.43
CA ALA A 83 -36.39 -20.81 -29.16
C ALA A 83 -35.65 -19.58 -28.62
N LYS A 84 -36.07 -19.13 -27.44
CA LYS A 84 -35.50 -18.02 -26.67
C LYS A 84 -33.98 -18.20 -26.51
N SER A 85 -33.18 -17.39 -27.20
CA SER A 85 -31.77 -17.19 -26.83
C SER A 85 -31.72 -16.16 -25.70
N SER A 86 -31.85 -16.63 -24.47
CA SER A 86 -31.44 -15.84 -23.31
C SER A 86 -29.93 -15.65 -23.39
N SER A 87 -29.50 -14.46 -23.79
CA SER A 87 -28.13 -13.99 -23.60
C SER A 87 -27.82 -14.03 -22.12
N GLY A 88 -27.07 -15.06 -21.70
CA GLY A 88 -26.57 -15.19 -20.33
C GLY A 88 -25.71 -14.00 -19.99
N LYS A 89 -26.26 -13.05 -19.22
CA LYS A 89 -25.44 -12.18 -18.38
C LYS A 89 -24.64 -13.12 -17.48
N GLN A 90 -23.31 -13.10 -17.60
CA GLN A 90 -22.45 -13.68 -16.57
C GLN A 90 -22.91 -13.11 -15.24
N GLY A 91 -23.42 -13.99 -14.36
CA GLY A 91 -24.01 -13.59 -13.10
C GLY A 91 -22.97 -12.84 -12.28
N GLN A 92 -23.27 -11.60 -11.91
CA GLN A 92 -22.71 -11.05 -10.69
C GLN A 92 -23.23 -11.99 -9.58
N GLU A 93 -22.33 -12.76 -8.97
CA GLU A 93 -22.65 -13.43 -7.71
C GLU A 93 -23.20 -12.36 -6.76
N SER A 94 -24.43 -12.56 -6.30
CA SER A 94 -25.06 -11.63 -5.37
C SER A 94 -24.25 -11.62 -4.08
N VAL A 95 -23.58 -10.51 -3.78
CA VAL A 95 -22.83 -10.34 -2.53
C VAL A 95 -23.75 -10.60 -1.35
N GLU A 96 -23.41 -11.57 -0.51
CA GLU A 96 -24.20 -11.92 0.67
C GLU A 96 -24.32 -10.70 1.60
N LYS A 97 -25.57 -10.30 1.88
CA LYS A 97 -25.86 -9.16 2.74
C LYS A 97 -25.62 -9.51 4.21
N ALA A 98 -25.16 -8.54 4.98
CA ALA A 98 -24.99 -8.68 6.42
C ALA A 98 -26.35 -8.89 7.09
N LYS A 99 -26.45 -9.92 7.95
CA LYS A 99 -27.66 -10.20 8.75
C LYS A 99 -28.01 -9.04 9.70
N ARG A 100 -27.00 -8.31 10.17
CA ARG A 100 -27.11 -7.14 11.03
C ARG A 100 -26.25 -6.01 10.47
N PRO A 101 -26.82 -5.11 9.65
CA PRO A 101 -26.13 -3.92 9.19
C PRO A 101 -25.61 -3.07 10.36
N LEU A 102 -24.50 -2.38 10.13
CA LEU A 102 -23.82 -1.54 11.13
C LEU A 102 -23.55 -0.16 10.51
N GLY A 103 -23.44 0.86 11.36
CA GLY A 103 -22.86 2.16 10.99
C GLY A 103 -21.36 2.14 11.17
N ILE A 104 -20.60 1.98 10.08
CA ILE A 104 -19.14 1.84 10.11
C ILE A 104 -18.50 3.15 9.67
N VAL A 105 -17.57 3.69 10.46
CA VAL A 105 -16.89 4.96 10.22
C VAL A 105 -15.39 4.70 10.10
N PHE A 106 -14.87 4.71 8.89
CA PHE A 106 -13.42 4.66 8.64
C PHE A 106 -12.82 6.03 8.86
N VAL A 107 -11.74 6.10 9.62
CA VAL A 107 -10.97 7.34 9.81
C VAL A 107 -9.54 7.06 9.40
N SER A 108 -9.01 7.87 8.50
CA SER A 108 -7.67 7.69 7.94
C SER A 108 -7.06 9.03 7.53
N ALA A 109 -5.74 9.10 7.46
CA ALA A 109 -5.04 10.25 6.91
C ALA A 109 -5.03 10.25 5.36
N GLU A 110 -5.37 9.13 4.73
CA GLU A 110 -5.41 8.96 3.27
C GLU A 110 -6.72 8.30 2.81
N VAL A 111 -7.15 8.60 1.59
CA VAL A 111 -8.29 7.98 0.93
C VAL A 111 -8.16 8.16 -0.58
N SER A 112 -8.05 7.07 -1.32
CA SER A 112 -8.01 7.09 -2.79
C SER A 112 -9.39 7.47 -3.36
N PRO A 113 -9.47 8.29 -4.43
CA PRO A 113 -8.36 8.87 -5.22
C PRO A 113 -7.90 10.28 -4.76
N TRP A 114 -8.42 10.79 -3.64
CA TRP A 114 -8.20 12.18 -3.22
C TRP A 114 -6.81 12.44 -2.64
N SER A 115 -6.35 11.57 -1.74
CA SER A 115 -5.05 11.70 -1.08
C SER A 115 -4.43 10.33 -0.85
N LYS A 116 -3.25 10.08 -1.43
CA LYS A 116 -2.57 8.78 -1.42
C LYS A 116 -1.05 8.94 -1.47
N THR A 117 -0.34 8.27 -0.58
CA THR A 117 1.11 8.07 -0.61
C THR A 117 1.49 6.60 -0.77
N GLY A 118 0.60 5.69 -0.36
CA GLY A 118 0.83 4.25 -0.41
C GLY A 118 -0.45 3.43 -0.27
N GLY A 119 -0.30 2.20 0.27
CA GLY A 119 -1.40 1.24 0.37
C GLY A 119 -2.51 1.63 1.34
N LEU A 120 -2.25 2.52 2.31
CA LEU A 120 -3.27 3.02 3.24
C LEU A 120 -4.43 3.66 2.47
N GLY A 121 -4.13 4.56 1.52
CA GLY A 121 -5.14 5.21 0.70
C GLY A 121 -5.97 4.23 -0.14
N ASP A 122 -5.38 3.13 -0.60
CA ASP A 122 -6.08 2.08 -1.36
C ASP A 122 -7.03 1.29 -0.49
N VAL A 123 -6.61 0.90 0.72
CA VAL A 123 -7.48 0.18 1.66
C VAL A 123 -8.64 1.08 2.10
N ALA A 124 -8.36 2.34 2.46
CA ALA A 124 -9.39 3.31 2.82
C ALA A 124 -10.30 3.68 1.63
N GLY A 125 -9.82 3.52 0.39
CA GLY A 125 -10.61 3.66 -0.83
C GLY A 125 -11.55 2.46 -1.05
N GLY A 126 -11.01 1.24 -1.09
CA GLY A 126 -11.73 0.04 -1.53
C GLY A 126 -12.52 -0.70 -0.46
N LEU A 127 -11.97 -0.92 0.74
CA LEU A 127 -12.64 -1.73 1.76
C LEU A 127 -14.00 -1.16 2.22
N PRO A 128 -14.16 0.17 2.40
CA PRO A 128 -15.47 0.75 2.70
C PRO A 128 -16.55 0.44 1.67
N VAL A 129 -16.18 0.39 0.38
CA VAL A 129 -17.10 0.10 -0.73
C VAL A 129 -17.61 -1.33 -0.65
N GLU A 130 -16.73 -2.30 -0.37
CA GLU A 130 -17.13 -3.70 -0.23
C GLU A 130 -18.02 -3.94 1.00
N LEU A 131 -17.81 -3.21 2.09
CA LEU A 131 -18.70 -3.23 3.25
C LEU A 131 -20.07 -2.60 2.95
N ALA A 132 -20.11 -1.49 2.19
CA ALA A 132 -21.35 -0.90 1.73
C ALA A 132 -22.14 -1.85 0.81
N LYS A 133 -21.45 -2.58 -0.08
CA LYS A 133 -22.07 -3.64 -0.91
C LYS A 133 -22.69 -4.76 -0.08
N ARG A 134 -22.15 -5.07 1.10
CA ARG A 134 -22.76 -6.01 2.07
C ARG A 134 -23.96 -5.42 2.83
N GLY A 135 -24.30 -4.16 2.62
CA GLY A 135 -25.48 -3.49 3.20
C GLY A 135 -25.21 -2.73 4.49
N HIS A 136 -23.95 -2.58 4.91
CA HIS A 136 -23.59 -1.67 6.00
C HIS A 136 -23.75 -0.22 5.55
N ARG A 137 -24.02 0.68 6.50
CA ARG A 137 -23.94 2.12 6.25
C ARG A 137 -22.50 2.53 6.53
N VAL A 138 -21.79 3.03 5.53
CA VAL A 138 -20.34 3.24 5.62
C VAL A 138 -20.01 4.69 5.33
N MET A 139 -19.26 5.29 6.26
CA MET A 139 -18.70 6.62 6.16
C MET A 139 -17.17 6.51 6.20
N SER A 140 -16.48 7.35 5.44
CA SER A 140 -15.03 7.50 5.50
C SER A 140 -14.69 8.96 5.73
N ILE A 141 -13.86 9.22 6.74
CA ILE A 141 -13.48 10.57 7.18
C ILE A 141 -11.96 10.71 7.03
N ALA A 142 -11.54 11.70 6.26
CA ALA A 142 -10.13 12.03 6.05
C ALA A 142 -9.92 13.56 6.04
N PRO A 143 -8.69 14.06 6.14
CA PRO A 143 -8.44 15.49 5.96
C PRO A 143 -8.68 15.98 4.53
N ARG A 144 -9.07 17.25 4.40
CA ARG A 144 -9.11 17.95 3.12
C ARG A 144 -7.77 18.63 2.84
N TYR A 145 -6.89 17.93 2.14
CA TYR A 145 -5.57 18.46 1.77
C TYR A 145 -5.61 19.39 0.55
N ASP A 146 -6.53 19.14 -0.38
CA ASP A 146 -6.70 19.95 -1.59
C ASP A 146 -8.20 20.31 -1.79
N GLN A 147 -8.46 21.27 -2.68
CA GLN A 147 -9.82 21.64 -3.07
C GLN A 147 -10.41 20.60 -4.04
N TYR A 148 -10.86 19.46 -3.50
CA TYR A 148 -11.45 18.38 -4.29
C TYR A 148 -12.70 18.84 -5.05
N HIS A 149 -12.70 18.70 -6.37
CA HIS A 149 -13.75 19.19 -7.26
C HIS A 149 -15.12 18.51 -7.08
N ASP A 150 -15.13 17.27 -6.58
CA ASP A 150 -16.29 16.41 -6.41
C ASP A 150 -16.82 16.40 -4.96
N ALA A 151 -16.21 17.20 -4.06
CA ALA A 151 -16.65 17.34 -2.68
C ALA A 151 -17.31 18.72 -2.46
N TRP A 152 -18.54 18.72 -1.96
CA TRP A 152 -19.30 19.95 -1.66
C TRP A 152 -19.28 20.30 -0.18
N ASP A 153 -19.36 21.58 0.16
CA ASP A 153 -19.42 22.05 1.55
C ASP A 153 -20.79 21.68 2.16
N THR A 154 -20.79 21.02 3.33
CA THR A 154 -22.03 20.69 4.06
C THR A 154 -22.65 21.88 4.78
N SER A 155 -21.95 23.03 4.82
CA SER A 155 -22.28 24.21 5.61
C SER A 155 -22.26 23.99 7.14
N VAL A 156 -21.86 22.80 7.60
CA VAL A 156 -21.70 22.50 9.02
C VAL A 156 -20.33 23.00 9.46
N VAL A 157 -20.34 23.84 10.49
CA VAL A 157 -19.14 24.39 11.14
C VAL A 157 -19.15 23.95 12.60
N LEU A 158 -18.01 23.46 13.08
CA LEU A 158 -17.83 23.04 14.46
C LEU A 158 -16.58 23.69 15.04
N ASP A 159 -16.67 24.15 16.28
CA ASP A 159 -15.53 24.62 17.06
C ASP A 159 -14.94 23.43 17.84
N ILE A 160 -13.67 23.12 17.61
CA ILE A 160 -12.93 22.07 18.31
C ILE A 160 -11.68 22.68 18.91
N ASP A 161 -11.64 22.78 20.24
CA ASP A 161 -10.54 23.41 20.98
C ASP A 161 -10.20 24.84 20.51
N GLY A 162 -11.19 25.61 20.03
CA GLY A 162 -11.00 26.96 19.48
C GLY A 162 -10.70 27.01 17.98
N GLU A 163 -10.62 25.84 17.31
CA GLU A 163 -10.41 25.74 15.86
C GLU A 163 -11.73 25.54 15.13
N LYS A 164 -12.01 26.38 14.12
CA LYS A 164 -13.23 26.27 13.31
C LYS A 164 -13.04 25.26 12.19
N VAL A 165 -13.68 24.11 12.32
CA VAL A 165 -13.64 23.02 11.34
C VAL A 165 -14.90 23.03 10.48
N ARG A 166 -14.73 22.81 9.17
CA ARG A 166 -15.84 22.54 8.25
C ARG A 166 -15.78 21.11 7.73
N PHE A 167 -16.92 20.63 7.26
CA PHE A 167 -17.03 19.30 6.67
C PHE A 167 -17.45 19.40 5.21
N PHE A 168 -16.66 18.82 4.32
CA PHE A 168 -17.01 18.62 2.92
C PHE A 168 -17.46 17.18 2.71
N HIS A 169 -18.36 16.96 1.75
CA HIS A 169 -18.97 15.66 1.50
C HIS A 169 -18.90 15.32 0.02
N ALA A 170 -18.60 14.06 -0.28
CA ALA A 170 -18.82 13.42 -1.57
C ALA A 170 -19.49 12.05 -1.35
N ILE A 171 -20.40 11.65 -2.22
CA ILE A 171 -20.96 10.30 -2.22
C ILE A 171 -20.33 9.53 -3.37
N LYS A 172 -19.65 8.42 -3.08
CA LYS A 172 -18.98 7.63 -4.10
C LYS A 172 -19.07 6.13 -3.78
N ASP A 173 -19.53 5.36 -4.76
CA ASP A 173 -19.66 3.89 -4.68
C ASP A 173 -20.43 3.39 -3.44
N GLY A 174 -21.47 4.14 -3.03
CA GLY A 174 -22.31 3.81 -1.88
C GLY A 174 -21.71 4.14 -0.51
N VAL A 175 -20.63 4.92 -0.47
CA VAL A 175 -19.95 5.37 0.76
C VAL A 175 -20.05 6.88 0.88
N ASP A 176 -20.42 7.38 2.07
CA ASP A 176 -20.36 8.79 2.43
C ASP A 176 -18.88 9.18 2.72
N ARG A 177 -18.28 10.03 1.88
CA ARG A 177 -16.87 10.46 1.99
C ARG A 177 -16.80 11.87 2.54
N ILE A 178 -16.30 12.00 3.76
CA ILE A 178 -16.24 13.25 4.50
C ILE A 178 -14.81 13.74 4.59
N PHE A 179 -14.63 15.03 4.28
CA PHE A 179 -13.34 15.68 4.34
C PHE A 179 -13.34 16.80 5.39
N VAL A 180 -12.44 16.68 6.36
CA VAL A 180 -12.24 17.67 7.43
C VAL A 180 -11.45 18.85 6.85
N ASP A 181 -12.13 19.98 6.69
CA ASP A 181 -11.56 21.21 6.13
C ASP A 181 -11.06 22.13 7.24
N HIS A 182 -9.77 22.44 7.18
CA HIS A 182 -9.08 23.32 8.11
C HIS A 182 -7.78 23.87 7.48
N PRO A 183 -7.33 25.10 7.78
CA PRO A 183 -6.06 25.64 7.27
C PRO A 183 -4.83 24.75 7.56
N LEU A 184 -4.84 24.02 8.68
CA LEU A 184 -3.77 23.07 9.03
C LEU A 184 -3.62 21.91 8.01
N PHE A 185 -4.63 21.66 7.18
CA PHE A 185 -4.58 20.67 6.10
C PHE A 185 -4.43 21.31 4.73
N LEU A 186 -5.33 22.22 4.37
CA LEU A 186 -5.48 22.74 3.01
C LEU A 186 -4.34 23.69 2.60
N ALA A 187 -3.77 24.46 3.53
CA ALA A 187 -2.86 25.56 3.21
C ALA A 187 -1.37 25.20 3.32
N LYS A 188 -1.04 23.90 3.40
CA LYS A 188 0.35 23.45 3.68
C LYS A 188 1.27 23.50 2.48
N VAL A 189 0.76 23.20 1.29
CA VAL A 189 1.55 23.16 0.07
C VAL A 189 0.85 23.99 -0.99
N TRP A 190 1.60 24.87 -1.67
CA TRP A 190 1.06 25.60 -2.81
C TRP A 190 0.89 24.65 -4.00
N GLY A 191 -0.33 24.59 -4.56
CA GLY A 191 -0.69 23.65 -5.62
C GLY A 191 -1.25 22.34 -5.07
N LYS A 192 -1.17 21.25 -5.85
CA LYS A 192 -1.65 19.94 -5.39
C LYS A 192 -0.70 19.39 -4.33
N THR A 193 -1.24 19.01 -3.17
CA THR A 193 -0.45 18.47 -2.05
C THR A 193 0.33 17.21 -2.45
N GLY A 194 -0.25 16.36 -3.31
CA GLY A 194 0.42 15.17 -3.83
C GLY A 194 0.85 14.24 -2.68
N SER A 195 2.13 13.83 -2.66
CA SER A 195 2.68 12.96 -1.61
C SER A 195 3.11 13.68 -0.33
N LYS A 196 2.96 15.01 -0.25
CA LYS A 196 3.43 15.86 0.87
C LYS A 196 2.38 15.99 1.98
N LEU A 197 1.68 14.90 2.29
CA LEU A 197 0.58 14.89 3.26
C LEU A 197 1.08 15.09 4.70
N TYR A 198 2.23 14.49 5.01
CA TYR A 198 2.79 14.41 6.37
C TYR A 198 3.95 15.39 6.60
N GLY A 199 4.59 15.87 5.54
CA GLY A 199 5.78 16.71 5.60
C GLY A 199 6.13 17.32 4.25
N SER A 200 7.05 18.29 4.27
CA SER A 200 7.48 19.02 3.05
C SER A 200 8.35 18.15 2.13
N ARG A 201 9.09 17.20 2.72
CA ARG A 201 9.92 16.17 2.07
C ARG A 201 9.95 14.91 2.93
N SER A 202 10.41 13.79 2.35
CA SER A 202 10.62 12.55 3.12
C SER A 202 11.62 12.78 4.25
N GLY A 203 11.33 12.25 5.44
CA GLY A 203 12.15 12.44 6.65
C GLY A 203 12.02 13.82 7.31
N ALA A 204 11.07 14.67 6.88
CA ALA A 204 10.84 15.98 7.47
C ALA A 204 9.34 16.25 7.65
N ASP A 205 8.77 15.68 8.71
CA ASP A 205 7.36 15.84 9.06
C ASP A 205 7.04 17.29 9.45
N TYR A 206 5.81 17.74 9.18
CA TYR A 206 5.37 19.05 9.67
C TYR A 206 5.34 19.06 11.20
N ARG A 207 5.85 20.14 11.81
CA ARG A 207 5.93 20.25 13.28
C ARG A 207 4.57 20.18 13.97
N ASP A 208 3.52 20.59 13.28
CA ASP A 208 2.15 20.63 13.79
C ASP A 208 1.35 19.35 13.49
N ASN A 209 2.00 18.26 13.08
CA ASN A 209 1.32 16.97 12.82
C ASN A 209 0.50 16.49 14.02
N HIS A 210 0.97 16.71 15.25
CA HIS A 210 0.21 16.36 16.45
C HIS A 210 -1.08 17.19 16.59
N LEU A 211 -1.07 18.46 16.23
CA LEU A 211 -2.26 19.31 16.23
C LEU A 211 -3.23 18.91 15.10
N ARG A 212 -2.68 18.67 13.91
CA ARG A 212 -3.43 18.22 12.71
C ARG A 212 -4.21 16.95 12.99
N PHE A 213 -3.52 15.91 13.46
CA PHE A 213 -4.13 14.60 13.63
C PHE A 213 -4.95 14.49 14.94
N LYS A 214 -4.67 15.32 15.94
CA LYS A 214 -5.62 15.60 17.04
C LYS A 214 -6.95 16.10 16.47
N LEU A 215 -6.89 17.15 15.65
CA LEU A 215 -8.07 17.80 15.09
C LEU A 215 -8.87 16.82 14.23
N LEU A 216 -8.20 16.02 13.39
CA LEU A 216 -8.84 14.94 12.62
C LEU A 216 -9.61 13.97 13.52
N CYS A 217 -8.99 13.47 14.59
CA CYS A 217 -9.63 12.49 15.48
C CYS A 217 -10.88 13.06 16.15
N LYS A 218 -10.79 14.27 16.71
CA LYS A 218 -11.93 14.94 17.37
C LYS A 218 -13.04 15.26 16.35
N ALA A 219 -12.67 15.82 15.19
CA ALA A 219 -13.62 16.13 14.12
C ALA A 219 -14.33 14.88 13.59
N ALA A 220 -13.63 13.75 13.48
CA ALA A 220 -14.22 12.49 13.01
C ALA A 220 -15.25 11.92 13.99
N ILE A 221 -15.01 12.01 15.30
CA ILE A 221 -15.99 11.59 16.32
C ILE A 221 -17.23 12.51 16.24
N GLU A 222 -17.02 13.83 16.21
CA GLU A 222 -18.13 14.78 16.18
C GLU A 222 -18.95 14.74 14.88
N ALA A 223 -18.31 14.48 13.74
CA ALA A 223 -18.95 14.35 12.44
C ALA A 223 -20.10 13.33 12.45
N THR A 224 -19.99 12.25 13.25
CA THR A 224 -21.07 11.25 13.32
C THR A 224 -22.32 11.78 14.00
N ARG A 225 -22.21 12.85 14.80
CA ARG A 225 -23.32 13.48 15.52
C ARG A 225 -23.83 14.74 14.81
N VAL A 226 -22.93 15.60 14.33
CA VAL A 226 -23.31 16.93 13.81
C VAL A 226 -23.78 16.90 12.35
N LEU A 227 -23.36 15.90 11.56
CA LEU A 227 -23.81 15.77 10.19
C LEU A 227 -25.21 15.13 10.16
N PRO A 228 -26.14 15.60 9.32
CA PRO A 228 -27.51 15.06 9.26
C PRO A 228 -27.55 13.60 8.79
N PHE A 229 -26.54 13.17 8.04
CA PHE A 229 -26.30 11.79 7.63
C PHE A 229 -25.19 11.13 8.47
N GLY A 230 -24.92 11.63 9.67
CA GLY A 230 -24.04 10.99 10.65
C GLY A 230 -24.61 9.67 11.16
N HIS A 231 -23.73 8.83 11.71
CA HIS A 231 -24.08 7.51 12.25
C HIS A 231 -24.47 7.55 13.75
N GLY A 232 -24.40 8.71 14.39
CA GLY A 232 -24.68 8.90 15.80
C GLY A 232 -23.67 8.21 16.72
N GLU A 233 -24.09 7.93 17.95
CA GLU A 233 -23.26 7.36 19.01
C GLU A 233 -23.14 5.83 18.96
N GLU A 234 -23.90 5.16 18.11
CA GLU A 234 -23.84 3.71 17.87
C GLU A 234 -22.80 3.32 16.79
N SER A 235 -21.89 4.24 16.46
CA SER A 235 -20.89 4.08 15.42
C SER A 235 -19.83 3.03 15.78
N VAL A 236 -19.43 2.24 14.77
CA VAL A 236 -18.24 1.40 14.81
C VAL A 236 -17.13 2.11 14.06
N PHE A 237 -16.15 2.64 14.79
CA PHE A 237 -15.01 3.34 14.21
C PHE A 237 -13.90 2.36 13.82
N VAL A 238 -13.35 2.54 12.62
CA VAL A 238 -12.13 1.87 12.16
C VAL A 238 -11.06 2.96 12.01
N ALA A 239 -10.21 3.09 13.03
CA ALA A 239 -9.06 3.97 13.04
C ALA A 239 -7.90 3.30 12.28
N ASN A 240 -7.28 4.00 11.34
CA ASN A 240 -6.15 3.51 10.55
C ASN A 240 -4.85 4.25 10.90
N ASP A 241 -3.84 3.49 11.32
CA ASP A 241 -2.51 3.94 11.73
C ASP A 241 -2.46 5.00 12.85
N TRP A 242 -1.24 5.40 13.22
CA TRP A 242 -0.96 6.31 14.33
C TRP A 242 -1.71 7.65 14.22
N HIS A 243 -1.95 8.15 13.00
CA HIS A 243 -2.68 9.40 12.75
C HIS A 243 -4.06 9.42 13.40
N THR A 244 -4.69 8.25 13.54
CA THR A 244 -6.04 8.12 14.09
C THR A 244 -6.08 7.32 15.39
N ALA A 245 -4.91 6.97 15.93
CA ALA A 245 -4.78 6.20 17.16
C ALA A 245 -5.30 6.95 18.41
N LEU A 246 -5.45 8.28 18.34
CA LEU A 246 -6.10 9.05 19.41
C LEU A 246 -7.62 8.89 19.45
N LEU A 247 -8.27 8.43 18.37
CA LEU A 247 -9.72 8.26 18.33
C LEU A 247 -10.24 7.36 19.47
N PRO A 248 -9.75 6.12 19.65
CA PRO A 248 -10.18 5.29 20.79
C PRO A 248 -9.81 5.91 22.15
N VAL A 249 -8.70 6.67 22.22
CA VAL A 249 -8.28 7.36 23.45
C VAL A 249 -9.26 8.46 23.82
N TYR A 250 -9.68 9.30 22.86
CA TYR A 250 -10.65 10.35 23.09
C TYR A 250 -12.00 9.78 23.52
N LEU A 251 -12.45 8.69 22.88
CA LEU A 251 -13.66 8.00 23.32
C LEU A 251 -13.55 7.52 24.77
N LYS A 252 -12.42 6.92 25.17
CA LYS A 252 -12.17 6.44 26.53
C LYS A 252 -12.09 7.56 27.57
N TYR A 253 -11.37 8.64 27.30
CA TYR A 253 -11.00 9.63 28.32
C TYR A 253 -11.85 10.92 28.29
N LEU A 254 -12.52 11.24 27.19
CA LEU A 254 -13.34 12.46 27.07
C LEU A 254 -14.83 12.15 26.92
N TYR A 255 -15.20 11.29 25.97
CA TYR A 255 -16.62 11.08 25.62
C TYR A 255 -17.33 10.16 26.63
N ARG A 256 -16.80 8.96 26.87
CA ARG A 256 -17.44 7.98 27.78
C ARG A 256 -17.61 8.49 29.21
N PRO A 257 -16.65 9.23 29.82
CA PRO A 257 -16.86 9.83 31.15
C PRO A 257 -17.98 10.88 31.20
N ARG A 258 -18.35 11.47 30.06
CA ARG A 258 -19.49 12.41 29.92
C ARG A 258 -20.82 11.71 29.62
N GLY A 259 -20.84 10.37 29.55
CA GLY A 259 -22.02 9.60 29.17
C GLY A 259 -22.29 9.55 27.66
N GLU A 260 -21.32 9.96 26.84
CA GLU A 260 -21.44 10.01 25.37
C GLU A 260 -20.72 8.80 24.73
N PHE A 261 -21.22 8.32 23.59
CA PHE A 261 -20.62 7.23 22.80
C PHE A 261 -20.39 5.93 23.60
N LEU A 262 -21.28 5.63 24.55
CA LEU A 262 -21.18 4.45 25.42
C LEU A 262 -21.27 3.13 24.63
N SER A 263 -22.08 3.11 23.58
CA SER A 263 -22.26 1.99 22.65
C SER A 263 -21.20 1.91 21.55
N ALA A 264 -20.47 2.99 21.30
CA ALA A 264 -19.51 3.05 20.20
C ALA A 264 -18.36 2.05 20.41
N LYS A 265 -17.96 1.41 19.31
CA LYS A 265 -16.86 0.44 19.27
C LYS A 265 -15.75 0.90 18.35
N THR A 266 -14.54 0.48 18.67
CA THR A 266 -13.33 0.90 17.97
C THR A 266 -12.48 -0.29 17.55
N ALA A 267 -12.14 -0.33 16.27
CA ALA A 267 -11.06 -1.15 15.74
C ALA A 267 -9.90 -0.23 15.35
N LEU A 268 -8.69 -0.54 15.83
CA LEU A 268 -7.46 0.09 15.37
C LEU A 268 -6.78 -0.84 14.36
N CYS A 269 -6.65 -0.38 13.12
CA CYS A 269 -5.97 -1.07 12.03
C CYS A 269 -4.55 -0.53 11.86
N ILE A 270 -3.56 -1.41 12.05
CA ILE A 270 -2.13 -1.11 11.87
C ILE A 270 -1.74 -1.54 10.45
N HIS A 271 -1.42 -0.58 9.59
CA HIS A 271 -0.92 -0.82 8.23
C HIS A 271 0.61 -0.86 8.21
N ASN A 272 1.26 -0.11 9.10
CA ASN A 272 2.71 -0.13 9.25
C ASN A 272 3.16 0.23 10.68
N ILE A 273 3.75 -0.75 11.39
CA ILE A 273 4.22 -0.62 12.77
C ILE A 273 5.41 0.35 12.94
N ALA A 274 6.13 0.65 11.85
CA ALA A 274 7.29 1.54 11.90
C ALA A 274 6.91 3.00 12.23
N PHE A 275 5.68 3.42 11.89
CA PHE A 275 5.21 4.78 12.15
C PHE A 275 4.22 4.79 13.31
N GLN A 276 4.64 5.33 14.45
CA GLN A 276 3.92 5.17 15.72
C GLN A 276 3.40 6.48 16.33
N GLY A 277 3.71 7.63 15.72
CA GLY A 277 3.43 8.94 16.32
C GLY A 277 4.22 9.15 17.62
N ARG A 278 5.54 8.93 17.58
CA ARG A 278 6.44 9.19 18.71
C ARG A 278 6.76 10.68 18.77
N MET A 279 6.47 11.32 19.90
CA MET A 279 6.65 12.76 20.09
C MET A 279 7.24 13.03 21.47
N TRP A 280 7.83 14.20 21.67
CA TRP A 280 8.33 14.59 22.99
C TRP A 280 7.20 14.66 24.02
N GLU A 281 7.50 14.32 25.27
CA GLU A 281 6.49 14.24 26.34
C GLU A 281 5.71 15.54 26.54
N HIS A 282 6.36 16.70 26.36
CA HIS A 282 5.72 18.01 26.50
C HIS A 282 4.59 18.25 25.48
N CYS A 283 4.60 17.56 24.33
CA CYS A 283 3.51 17.63 23.33
C CYS A 283 2.19 17.04 23.85
N PHE A 284 2.19 16.30 24.96
CA PHE A 284 0.97 15.76 25.56
C PHE A 284 -0.02 16.85 25.98
N HIS A 285 0.48 18.00 26.43
CA HIS A 285 -0.35 19.13 26.85
C HIS A 285 -1.30 19.60 25.72
N ASP A 286 -0.83 19.54 24.48
CA ASP A 286 -1.58 20.01 23.31
C ASP A 286 -2.75 19.09 22.93
N LEU A 287 -2.78 17.86 23.46
CA LEU A 287 -3.78 16.85 23.11
C LEU A 287 -5.15 17.11 23.74
N GLY A 288 -5.24 17.99 24.74
CA GLY A 288 -6.49 18.28 25.45
C GLY A 288 -7.06 17.04 26.16
N LEU A 289 -6.18 16.15 26.64
CA LEU A 289 -6.52 14.96 27.42
C LEU A 289 -6.28 15.22 28.93
N PRO A 290 -7.02 14.55 29.82
CA PRO A 290 -6.76 14.65 31.25
C PRO A 290 -5.37 14.09 31.58
N ALA A 291 -4.70 14.65 32.61
CA ALA A 291 -3.37 14.22 33.03
C ALA A 291 -3.28 12.72 33.39
N THR A 292 -4.39 12.13 33.85
CA THR A 292 -4.52 10.70 34.14
C THR A 292 -4.34 9.80 32.90
N ALA A 293 -4.47 10.34 31.69
CA ALA A 293 -4.21 9.59 30.46
C ALA A 293 -2.73 9.49 30.11
N LEU A 294 -1.85 10.32 30.68
CA LEU A 294 -0.42 10.39 30.29
C LEU A 294 0.30 9.04 30.40
N SER A 295 0.01 8.24 31.42
CA SER A 295 0.61 6.91 31.62
C SER A 295 0.41 5.97 30.41
N ASP A 296 -0.72 6.08 29.73
CA ASP A 296 -1.03 5.23 28.57
C ASP A 296 -0.16 5.62 27.36
N PHE A 297 0.34 6.86 27.33
CA PHE A 297 1.22 7.37 26.28
C PHE A 297 2.70 7.21 26.57
N GLN A 298 3.11 7.20 27.84
CA GLN A 298 4.52 7.16 28.23
C GLN A 298 5.26 6.02 27.53
N PHE A 299 6.37 6.37 26.88
CA PHE A 299 7.18 5.46 26.09
C PHE A 299 8.65 5.85 26.24
N LEU A 300 9.49 4.86 26.49
CA LEU A 300 10.94 5.02 26.54
C LEU A 300 11.46 4.68 25.15
N ASP A 301 11.99 5.70 24.46
CA ASP A 301 12.44 5.57 23.09
C ASP A 301 13.97 5.56 23.03
N GLY A 302 14.55 4.58 22.34
CA GLY A 302 15.99 4.54 22.06
C GLY A 302 16.44 5.63 21.08
N TYR A 303 15.54 6.17 20.26
CA TYR A 303 15.90 7.19 19.28
C TYR A 303 16.02 8.58 19.92
N PRO A 304 17.15 9.29 19.73
CA PRO A 304 17.40 10.60 20.37
C PRO A 304 16.62 11.76 19.74
N ARG A 305 15.91 11.53 18.62
CA ARG A 305 15.29 12.60 17.84
C ARG A 305 13.83 12.31 17.49
N VAL A 306 13.10 13.37 17.16
CA VAL A 306 11.80 13.33 16.50
C VAL A 306 11.98 14.11 15.20
N TYR A 307 11.80 13.44 14.07
CA TYR A 307 12.06 14.03 12.76
C TYR A 307 10.96 15.01 12.39
N THR A 308 11.32 16.28 12.25
CA THR A 308 10.41 17.37 11.90
C THR A 308 11.08 18.31 10.91
N GLU A 309 10.39 19.33 10.41
CA GLU A 309 10.99 20.37 9.59
C GLU A 309 12.13 21.16 10.29
N ASP A 310 12.06 21.31 11.62
CA ASP A 310 13.10 21.97 12.43
C ASP A 310 14.30 21.06 12.70
N SER A 311 14.13 19.75 12.57
CA SER A 311 15.17 18.73 12.78
C SER A 311 14.95 17.58 11.81
N PRO A 312 15.13 17.83 10.49
CA PRO A 312 14.84 16.85 9.48
C PRO A 312 15.86 15.71 9.57
N GLY A 313 15.49 14.53 9.06
CA GLY A 313 16.48 13.53 8.71
C GLY A 313 17.48 14.10 7.69
N ASP A 314 18.65 13.48 7.60
CA ASP A 314 19.63 13.85 6.58
C ASP A 314 19.07 13.65 5.15
N GLU A 315 19.81 14.09 4.12
CA GLU A 315 19.39 13.91 2.71
C GLU A 315 19.18 12.43 2.32
N GLU A 316 19.71 11.53 3.14
CA GLU A 316 19.68 10.09 2.99
C GLU A 316 18.55 9.46 3.80
N GLY A 317 17.75 10.25 4.53
CA GLY A 317 16.74 9.82 5.50
C GLY A 317 17.28 8.79 6.48
N ASN A 318 18.58 8.82 6.76
CA ASN A 318 19.19 8.06 7.83
C ASN A 318 18.97 8.83 9.13
N ILE A 319 18.82 8.03 10.17
CA ILE A 319 18.91 8.48 11.54
C ILE A 319 20.40 8.72 11.72
N GLU A 320 20.85 9.97 11.73
CA GLU A 320 22.18 10.27 12.30
C GLU A 320 22.08 9.88 13.78
N ASP A 321 22.41 8.62 14.07
CA ASP A 321 22.78 8.20 15.40
C ASP A 321 23.94 9.11 15.78
N LEU A 322 23.69 10.00 16.74
CA LEU A 322 24.74 10.73 17.42
C LEU A 322 25.69 9.69 18.02
N ASP A 323 26.78 9.43 17.32
CA ASP A 323 27.93 8.61 17.72
C ASP A 323 27.58 7.19 18.23
N SER A 324 27.46 6.26 17.29
CA SER A 324 27.28 4.81 17.50
C SER A 324 28.45 4.09 18.20
N GLU A 325 29.39 4.81 18.83
CA GLU A 325 30.48 4.19 19.60
C GLU A 325 30.67 4.76 21.03
N GLU A 326 30.02 5.86 21.43
CA GLU A 326 30.30 6.47 22.76
C GLU A 326 29.10 6.91 23.62
N THR A 327 27.84 6.71 23.21
CA THR A 327 26.69 6.97 24.10
C THR A 327 26.01 5.68 24.57
N PRO A 328 26.14 5.26 25.85
CA PRO A 328 25.39 4.13 26.37
C PRO A 328 23.90 4.46 26.34
N SER A 329 23.10 3.57 25.72
CA SER A 329 21.71 3.21 26.09
C SER A 329 20.83 4.31 26.71
N ARG A 330 20.87 5.54 26.18
CA ARG A 330 20.08 6.64 26.72
C ARG A 330 18.66 6.53 26.19
N LEU A 331 17.75 6.10 27.06
CA LEU A 331 16.32 6.10 26.75
C LEU A 331 15.75 7.52 26.93
N PHE A 332 14.97 7.96 25.95
CA PHE A 332 14.32 9.26 25.93
C PHE A 332 12.84 9.14 26.27
N LYS A 333 12.36 9.99 27.17
CA LYS A 333 10.94 10.06 27.52
C LYS A 333 10.15 10.71 26.40
N LYS A 334 9.27 9.93 25.77
CA LYS A 334 8.36 10.36 24.71
C LYS A 334 6.95 9.89 24.99
N ILE A 335 5.99 10.44 24.24
CA ILE A 335 4.66 9.87 24.09
C ILE A 335 4.59 9.04 22.81
N ASN A 336 3.80 7.96 22.84
CA ASN A 336 3.56 7.09 21.70
C ASN A 336 2.05 6.95 21.47
N TRP A 337 1.56 7.53 20.37
CA TRP A 337 0.13 7.54 20.05
C TRP A 337 -0.38 6.16 19.69
N LEU A 338 0.38 5.39 18.91
CA LEU A 338 -0.03 4.06 18.48
C LEU A 338 -0.15 3.11 19.68
N LYS A 339 0.80 3.17 20.64
CA LYS A 339 0.71 2.46 21.92
C LYS A 339 -0.60 2.76 22.64
N SER A 340 -0.89 4.04 22.86
CA SER A 340 -2.11 4.47 23.57
C SER A 340 -3.39 4.03 22.84
N GLY A 341 -3.38 4.08 21.51
CA GLY A 341 -4.45 3.57 20.66
C GLY A 341 -4.65 2.07 20.78
N ILE A 342 -3.57 1.27 20.73
CA ILE A 342 -3.59 -0.20 20.92
C ILE A 342 -4.24 -0.55 22.26
N MET A 343 -3.86 0.16 23.32
CA MET A 343 -4.36 -0.08 24.66
C MET A 343 -5.82 0.37 24.86
N SER A 344 -6.28 1.37 24.10
CA SER A 344 -7.63 1.92 24.23
C SER A 344 -8.67 1.32 23.28
N ALA A 345 -8.23 0.70 22.17
CA ALA A 345 -9.14 0.13 21.17
C ALA A 345 -9.85 -1.13 21.68
N ASP A 346 -11.10 -1.33 21.26
CA ASP A 346 -11.87 -2.55 21.55
C ASP A 346 -11.28 -3.76 20.80
N LYS A 347 -10.74 -3.54 19.59
CA LYS A 347 -10.06 -4.54 18.77
C LYS A 347 -8.85 -3.95 18.05
N VAL A 348 -7.77 -4.74 17.95
CA VAL A 348 -6.60 -4.39 17.12
C VAL A 348 -6.54 -5.36 15.94
N VAL A 349 -6.37 -4.81 14.73
CA VAL A 349 -6.24 -5.57 13.50
C VAL A 349 -5.04 -5.09 12.68
N THR A 350 -4.55 -5.91 11.76
CA THR A 350 -3.49 -5.55 10.82
C THR A 350 -3.72 -6.22 9.47
N VAL A 351 -2.87 -5.91 8.49
CA VAL A 351 -3.11 -6.16 7.07
C VAL A 351 -2.66 -7.53 6.56
N SER A 352 -2.16 -8.43 7.44
CA SER A 352 -2.01 -9.85 7.13
C SER A 352 -1.79 -10.73 8.39
N PRO A 353 -2.17 -12.02 8.36
CA PRO A 353 -1.92 -12.95 9.47
C PRO A 353 -0.43 -13.15 9.79
N ASN A 354 0.41 -13.22 8.75
CA ASN A 354 1.85 -13.37 8.94
C ASN A 354 2.45 -12.12 9.59
N TYR A 355 2.07 -10.93 9.11
CA TYR A 355 2.52 -9.67 9.70
C TYR A 355 2.06 -9.51 11.15
N ALA A 356 0.84 -9.93 11.49
CA ALA A 356 0.36 -9.98 12.87
C ALA A 356 1.28 -10.84 13.78
N THR A 357 1.82 -11.94 13.23
CA THR A 357 2.75 -12.81 13.94
C THR A 357 4.13 -12.17 14.04
N GLU A 358 4.61 -11.51 12.98
CA GLU A 358 5.91 -10.81 12.98
C GLU A 358 5.96 -9.71 14.04
N ILE A 359 4.99 -8.80 14.05
CA ILE A 359 4.97 -7.64 14.96
C ILE A 359 4.69 -8.02 16.43
N THR A 360 4.26 -9.25 16.70
CA THR A 360 4.05 -9.76 18.06
C THR A 360 5.16 -10.68 18.54
N ARG A 361 6.03 -11.17 17.66
CA ARG A 361 7.03 -12.17 18.01
C ARG A 361 8.30 -11.57 18.61
N ASP A 362 8.75 -10.44 18.07
CA ASP A 362 10.08 -9.91 18.35
C ASP A 362 10.03 -8.38 18.53
N GLU A 363 10.84 -7.86 19.46
CA GLU A 363 10.91 -6.42 19.77
C GLU A 363 11.38 -5.59 18.57
N SER A 364 12.30 -6.12 17.75
CA SER A 364 12.79 -5.42 16.55
C SER A 364 11.74 -5.35 15.45
N LEU A 365 10.94 -6.40 15.29
CA LEU A 365 9.87 -6.49 14.28
C LEU A 365 8.62 -5.72 14.71
N GLY A 366 8.28 -5.78 16.00
CA GLY A 366 7.21 -4.99 16.61
C GLY A 366 7.60 -3.54 16.89
N VAL A 367 8.87 -3.19 16.67
CA VAL A 367 9.45 -1.85 16.90
C VAL A 367 9.06 -1.35 18.29
N GLU A 368 9.41 -2.14 19.32
CA GLU A 368 9.19 -1.89 20.75
C GLU A 368 7.71 -1.87 21.20
N LEU A 369 6.76 -2.28 20.33
CA LEU A 369 5.33 -2.40 20.66
C LEU A 369 4.82 -3.85 20.74
N ASP A 370 5.71 -4.83 20.56
CA ASP A 370 5.41 -6.27 20.52
C ASP A 370 4.68 -6.75 21.79
N SER A 371 5.12 -6.29 22.97
CA SER A 371 4.52 -6.66 24.26
C SER A 371 3.07 -6.19 24.41
N PHE A 372 2.77 -4.94 24.01
CA PHE A 372 1.42 -4.38 24.03
C PHE A 372 0.49 -5.08 23.03
N LEU A 373 1.04 -5.42 21.85
CA LEU A 373 0.30 -6.18 20.84
C LEU A 373 -0.02 -7.60 21.31
N ARG A 374 0.91 -8.30 21.98
CA ARG A 374 0.63 -9.59 22.63
C ARG A 374 -0.42 -9.48 23.73
N GLN A 375 -0.33 -8.43 24.55
CA GLN A 375 -1.29 -8.20 25.65
C GLN A 375 -2.72 -7.97 25.13
N ARG A 376 -2.89 -7.19 24.06
CA ARG A 376 -4.21 -6.86 23.50
C ARG A 376 -4.73 -7.90 22.52
N GLY A 377 -3.83 -8.63 21.87
CA GLY A 377 -4.13 -9.50 20.73
C GLY A 377 -4.33 -8.69 19.45
N VAL A 378 -3.69 -9.13 18.36
CA VAL A 378 -3.83 -8.54 17.02
C VAL A 378 -4.26 -9.60 16.02
N GLU A 379 -5.23 -9.26 15.19
CA GLU A 379 -5.74 -10.14 14.15
C GLU A 379 -5.33 -9.63 12.77
N GLY A 380 -4.75 -10.51 11.95
CA GLY A 380 -4.32 -10.16 10.60
C GLY A 380 -5.38 -10.53 9.56
N ILE A 381 -5.76 -9.56 8.72
CA ILE A 381 -6.70 -9.75 7.61
C ILE A 381 -5.99 -9.30 6.33
N VAL A 382 -5.82 -10.20 5.37
CA VAL A 382 -5.11 -9.92 4.11
C VAL A 382 -5.89 -8.88 3.31
N ASN A 383 -5.19 -7.83 2.87
CA ASN A 383 -5.77 -6.82 1.98
C ASN A 383 -6.22 -7.42 0.64
N GLY A 384 -7.36 -6.94 0.15
CA GLY A 384 -7.79 -7.17 -1.23
C GLY A 384 -7.12 -6.19 -2.21
N MET A 385 -7.61 -6.22 -3.45
CA MET A 385 -7.21 -5.32 -4.52
C MET A 385 -8.46 -4.86 -5.29
N ASP A 386 -8.45 -3.64 -5.81
CA ASP A 386 -9.50 -3.16 -6.71
C ASP A 386 -9.39 -3.86 -8.07
N VAL A 387 -10.29 -4.82 -8.32
CA VAL A 387 -10.35 -5.60 -9.57
C VAL A 387 -11.06 -4.87 -10.72
N ALA A 388 -11.58 -3.67 -10.48
CA ALA A 388 -12.06 -2.78 -11.52
C ALA A 388 -10.93 -1.88 -12.05
N GLU A 389 -10.07 -1.38 -11.16
CA GLU A 389 -8.86 -0.65 -11.54
C GLU A 389 -7.79 -1.59 -12.12
N TRP A 390 -7.49 -2.70 -11.43
CA TRP A 390 -6.44 -3.65 -11.80
C TRP A 390 -7.03 -4.88 -12.49
N ASN A 391 -7.24 -4.77 -13.81
CA ASN A 391 -7.86 -5.84 -14.58
C ASN A 391 -7.30 -5.94 -16.00
N PRO A 392 -6.42 -6.91 -16.31
CA PRO A 392 -5.77 -7.01 -17.63
C PRO A 392 -6.76 -7.17 -18.79
N LYS A 393 -8.00 -7.62 -18.52
CA LYS A 393 -9.05 -7.77 -19.54
C LYS A 393 -9.71 -6.46 -19.94
N LYS A 394 -9.72 -5.48 -19.04
CA LYS A 394 -10.37 -4.17 -19.21
C LYS A 394 -9.40 -3.00 -19.12
N ASP A 395 -8.12 -3.30 -18.93
CA ASP A 395 -7.09 -2.30 -18.76
C ASP A 395 -6.95 -1.46 -20.03
N LYS A 396 -7.19 -0.15 -19.89
CA LYS A 396 -7.11 0.81 -20.99
C LYS A 396 -5.69 1.16 -21.41
N TYR A 397 -4.70 0.80 -20.60
CA TYR A 397 -3.29 1.06 -20.86
C TYR A 397 -2.62 -0.09 -21.60
N LEU A 398 -3.19 -1.30 -21.59
CA LEU A 398 -2.72 -2.41 -22.41
C LEU A 398 -3.17 -2.26 -23.87
N SER A 399 -2.23 -2.39 -24.79
CA SER A 399 -2.52 -2.45 -26.24
C SER A 399 -3.34 -3.70 -26.60
N VAL A 400 -3.08 -4.82 -25.91
CA VAL A 400 -3.78 -6.08 -26.07
C VAL A 400 -4.27 -6.55 -24.70
N PRO A 401 -5.55 -6.31 -24.36
CA PRO A 401 -6.14 -6.83 -23.14
C PRO A 401 -6.10 -8.37 -23.12
N TYR A 402 -5.92 -8.95 -21.94
CA TYR A 402 -5.80 -10.39 -21.77
C TYR A 402 -6.48 -10.93 -20.52
N ASP A 403 -6.77 -12.23 -20.56
CA ASP A 403 -7.19 -13.04 -19.42
C ASP A 403 -6.43 -14.37 -19.41
N GLN A 404 -6.85 -15.30 -18.54
CA GLN A 404 -6.19 -16.60 -18.37
C GLN A 404 -6.08 -17.41 -19.68
N SER A 405 -6.98 -17.18 -20.65
CA SER A 405 -7.02 -17.95 -21.90
C SER A 405 -6.00 -17.50 -22.94
N ASN A 406 -5.59 -16.23 -22.93
CA ASN A 406 -4.68 -15.64 -23.91
C ASN A 406 -3.48 -14.92 -23.26
N VAL A 407 -3.19 -15.22 -21.99
CA VAL A 407 -2.17 -14.57 -21.17
C VAL A 407 -0.80 -14.51 -21.83
N ILE A 408 -0.40 -15.57 -22.53
CA ILE A 408 0.90 -15.62 -23.23
C ILE A 408 0.98 -14.53 -24.31
N LEU A 409 -0.04 -14.41 -25.15
CA LEU A 409 -0.07 -13.41 -26.22
C LEU A 409 -0.18 -11.99 -25.65
N GLY A 410 -1.03 -11.80 -24.64
CA GLY A 410 -1.20 -10.52 -23.96
C GLY A 410 0.10 -10.03 -23.33
N LYS A 411 0.76 -10.87 -22.54
CA LYS A 411 2.03 -10.54 -21.90
C LYS A 411 3.17 -10.35 -22.88
N MET A 412 3.23 -11.11 -23.98
CA MET A 412 4.21 -10.87 -25.05
C MET A 412 4.03 -9.48 -25.65
N SER A 413 2.79 -9.08 -25.97
CA SER A 413 2.51 -7.74 -26.50
C SER A 413 2.84 -6.64 -25.48
N ALA A 414 2.51 -6.85 -24.21
CA ALA A 414 2.77 -5.89 -23.16
C ALA A 414 4.26 -5.73 -22.87
N LYS A 415 5.01 -6.84 -22.83
CA LYS A 415 6.48 -6.86 -22.72
C LYS A 415 7.15 -6.13 -23.87
N GLN A 416 6.76 -6.42 -25.11
CA GLN A 416 7.30 -5.74 -26.28
C GLN A 416 7.03 -4.23 -26.25
N SER A 417 5.82 -3.83 -25.85
CA SER A 417 5.45 -2.42 -25.73
C SER A 417 6.29 -1.72 -24.68
N LEU A 418 6.49 -2.36 -23.52
CA LEU A 418 7.33 -1.86 -22.44
C LEU A 418 8.80 -1.76 -22.84
N GLN A 419 9.35 -2.77 -23.51
CA GLN A 419 10.72 -2.73 -24.03
C GLN A 419 10.92 -1.55 -24.99
N ALA A 420 9.97 -1.36 -25.92
CA ALA A 420 10.01 -0.25 -26.87
C ALA A 420 9.89 1.12 -26.17
N GLU A 421 8.97 1.26 -25.22
CA GLU A 421 8.74 2.50 -24.45
C GLU A 421 9.99 2.93 -23.67
N LEU A 422 10.76 1.96 -23.18
CA LEU A 422 11.95 2.16 -22.36
C LEU A 422 13.28 2.11 -23.14
N GLY A 423 13.25 1.93 -24.47
CA GLY A 423 14.45 1.80 -25.28
C GLY A 423 15.28 0.54 -24.96
N LEU A 424 14.66 -0.50 -24.40
CA LEU A 424 15.29 -1.80 -24.18
C LEU A 424 15.35 -2.59 -25.50
N PRO A 425 16.29 -3.53 -25.66
CA PRO A 425 16.25 -4.48 -26.76
C PRO A 425 14.93 -5.23 -26.78
N ILE A 426 14.25 -5.22 -27.93
CA ILE A 426 13.01 -5.97 -28.12
C ILE A 426 13.37 -7.45 -28.29
N ASP A 427 13.42 -8.17 -27.16
CA ASP A 427 13.74 -9.59 -27.09
C ASP A 427 12.64 -10.35 -26.32
N PRO A 428 11.81 -11.15 -27.01
CA PRO A 428 10.78 -11.97 -26.37
C PRO A 428 11.35 -13.03 -25.40
N SER A 429 12.59 -13.48 -25.61
CA SER A 429 13.24 -14.52 -24.80
C SER A 429 13.96 -13.98 -23.56
N ALA A 430 14.32 -12.69 -23.55
CA ALA A 430 14.97 -12.02 -22.43
C ALA A 430 14.09 -12.02 -21.16
N PRO A 431 14.52 -12.53 -20.00
CA PRO A 431 13.74 -12.36 -18.78
C PRO A 431 13.70 -10.88 -18.40
N LEU A 432 12.50 -10.36 -18.13
CA LEU A 432 12.28 -8.96 -17.75
C LEU A 432 11.81 -8.92 -16.29
N PHE A 433 12.57 -8.27 -15.42
CA PHE A 433 12.28 -8.08 -14.00
C PHE A 433 11.76 -6.66 -13.76
N GLY A 434 10.72 -6.53 -12.93
CA GLY A 434 10.17 -5.24 -12.56
C GLY A 434 10.21 -4.99 -11.07
N PHE A 435 10.71 -3.82 -10.67
CA PHE A 435 10.61 -3.30 -9.32
C PHE A 435 9.72 -2.05 -9.31
N ILE A 436 8.76 -2.01 -8.38
CA ILE A 436 7.85 -0.87 -8.20
C ILE A 436 7.72 -0.58 -6.71
N GLY A 437 8.10 0.61 -6.29
CA GLY A 437 7.96 0.99 -4.89
C GLY A 437 8.68 2.28 -4.52
N ARG A 438 8.48 2.72 -3.27
CA ARG A 438 9.25 3.83 -2.69
C ARG A 438 10.73 3.45 -2.64
N LEU A 439 11.60 4.39 -3.02
CA LEU A 439 13.04 4.19 -2.96
C LEU A 439 13.54 4.42 -1.53
N GLU A 440 13.33 3.42 -0.69
CA GLU A 440 13.67 3.38 0.73
C GLU A 440 14.27 2.01 1.09
N GLN A 441 15.05 1.96 2.17
CA GLN A 441 15.66 0.72 2.67
C GLN A 441 14.60 -0.35 2.99
N GLN A 442 13.41 0.04 3.45
CA GLN A 442 12.30 -0.89 3.70
C GLN A 442 11.93 -1.73 2.46
N LYS A 443 12.22 -1.23 1.25
CA LYS A 443 11.96 -1.93 -0.02
C LYS A 443 13.17 -2.66 -0.59
N GLY A 444 14.32 -2.63 0.11
CA GLY A 444 15.53 -3.34 -0.28
C GLY A 444 16.14 -2.86 -1.60
N VAL A 445 15.96 -1.59 -1.96
CA VAL A 445 16.48 -1.04 -3.22
C VAL A 445 18.00 -1.02 -3.24
N ASP A 446 18.62 -0.77 -2.10
CA ASP A 446 20.06 -0.88 -1.88
C ASP A 446 20.58 -2.30 -2.16
N VAL A 447 19.86 -3.32 -1.70
CA VAL A 447 20.15 -4.74 -1.99
C VAL A 447 19.95 -5.04 -3.48
N LEU A 448 18.86 -4.56 -4.07
CA LEU A 448 18.58 -4.70 -5.50
C LEU A 448 19.74 -4.14 -6.33
N ILE A 449 20.16 -2.90 -6.07
CA ILE A 449 21.28 -2.24 -6.76
C ILE A 449 22.56 -3.06 -6.67
N ALA A 450 22.87 -3.59 -5.47
CA ALA A 450 24.07 -4.41 -5.26
C ALA A 450 24.01 -5.76 -5.99
N ALA A 451 22.81 -6.30 -6.23
CA ALA A 451 22.60 -7.58 -6.92
C ALA A 451 22.64 -7.47 -8.45
N LEU A 452 22.36 -6.28 -9.03
CA LEU A 452 22.25 -6.09 -10.48
C LEU A 452 23.48 -6.57 -11.28
N PRO A 453 24.73 -6.23 -10.90
CA PRO A 453 25.90 -6.68 -11.68
C PRO A 453 26.01 -8.21 -11.73
N ARG A 454 25.75 -8.88 -10.60
CA ARG A 454 25.77 -10.34 -10.51
C ARG A 454 24.67 -11.00 -11.33
N LEU A 455 23.49 -10.38 -11.39
CA LEU A 455 22.38 -10.84 -12.22
C LEU A 455 22.73 -10.77 -13.71
N LEU A 456 23.25 -9.62 -14.16
CA LEU A 456 23.58 -9.38 -15.57
C LEU A 456 24.80 -10.20 -16.03
N GLU A 457 25.72 -10.54 -15.13
CA GLU A 457 26.82 -11.47 -15.42
C GLU A 457 26.29 -12.89 -15.67
N LYS A 458 25.37 -13.37 -14.84
CA LYS A 458 24.80 -14.72 -14.96
C LYS A 458 23.78 -14.86 -16.08
N VAL A 459 23.02 -13.81 -16.37
CA VAL A 459 21.97 -13.80 -17.40
C VAL A 459 22.20 -12.57 -18.29
N PRO A 460 23.06 -12.68 -19.31
CA PRO A 460 23.52 -11.52 -20.10
C PRO A 460 22.44 -10.76 -20.87
N ASN A 461 21.29 -11.40 -21.13
CA ASN A 461 20.13 -10.81 -21.78
C ASN A 461 18.99 -10.46 -20.81
N ALA A 462 19.17 -10.59 -19.50
CA ALA A 462 18.17 -10.13 -18.54
C ALA A 462 17.98 -8.62 -18.62
N GLN A 463 16.74 -8.19 -18.45
CA GLN A 463 16.34 -6.80 -18.42
C GLN A 463 15.71 -6.49 -17.07
N VAL A 464 16.04 -5.34 -16.49
CA VAL A 464 15.46 -4.90 -15.22
C VAL A 464 14.87 -3.52 -15.40
N VAL A 465 13.67 -3.30 -14.89
CA VAL A 465 13.03 -2.00 -14.90
C VAL A 465 12.65 -1.65 -13.48
N ILE A 466 13.01 -0.44 -13.06
CA ILE A 466 12.88 0.02 -11.68
C ILE A 466 12.09 1.33 -11.73
N LEU A 467 10.89 1.33 -11.16
CA LEU A 467 10.02 2.49 -11.05
C LEU A 467 9.84 2.86 -9.58
N GLY A 468 10.23 4.06 -9.22
CA GLY A 468 10.06 4.53 -7.85
C GLY A 468 10.56 5.95 -7.66
N THR A 469 10.04 6.60 -6.63
CA THR A 469 10.52 7.88 -6.13
C THR A 469 10.85 7.75 -4.66
N GLY A 470 11.87 8.45 -4.17
CA GLY A 470 12.23 8.39 -2.75
C GLY A 470 13.53 9.11 -2.44
N LYS A 471 14.44 8.41 -1.76
CA LYS A 471 15.73 8.97 -1.33
C LYS A 471 16.58 9.36 -2.54
N LYS A 472 17.07 10.61 -2.57
CA LYS A 472 17.84 11.15 -3.70
C LYS A 472 19.16 10.43 -3.92
N SER A 473 19.79 9.93 -2.86
CA SER A 473 20.98 9.08 -2.93
C SER A 473 20.71 7.78 -3.70
N LEU A 474 19.58 7.11 -3.45
CA LEU A 474 19.17 5.89 -4.17
C LEU A 474 18.80 6.19 -5.63
N GLU A 475 18.08 7.28 -5.90
CA GLU A 475 17.81 7.74 -7.27
C GLU A 475 19.12 7.97 -8.05
N LYS A 476 20.09 8.66 -7.45
CA LYS A 476 21.39 8.93 -8.06
C LYS A 476 22.17 7.64 -8.32
N ARG A 477 22.16 6.69 -7.38
CA ARG A 477 22.81 5.37 -7.54
C ARG A 477 22.18 4.57 -8.68
N LEU A 478 20.84 4.56 -8.79
CA LEU A 478 20.15 3.89 -9.89
C LEU A 478 20.51 4.50 -11.24
N LYS A 479 20.51 5.83 -11.34
CA LYS A 479 20.93 6.55 -12.57
C LYS A 479 22.39 6.24 -12.94
N ALA A 480 23.28 6.17 -11.96
CA ALA A 480 24.69 5.82 -12.19
C ALA A 480 24.86 4.38 -12.70
N VAL A 481 24.13 3.41 -12.12
CA VAL A 481 24.15 2.02 -12.60
C VAL A 481 23.63 1.95 -14.04
N ASN A 482 22.56 2.67 -14.36
CA ASN A 482 22.05 2.72 -15.73
C ASN A 482 23.10 3.26 -16.72
N ALA A 483 23.71 4.41 -16.41
CA ALA A 483 24.73 5.03 -17.24
C ALA A 483 25.95 4.11 -17.47
N ALA A 484 26.40 3.40 -16.43
CA ALA A 484 27.51 2.45 -16.52
C ALA A 484 27.21 1.27 -17.46
N GLN A 485 25.96 0.79 -17.49
CA GLN A 485 25.53 -0.27 -18.41
C GLN A 485 25.42 0.22 -19.86
N LEU A 486 25.03 1.48 -20.07
CA LEU A 486 24.94 2.09 -21.40
C LEU A 486 26.33 2.46 -21.98
N GLY A 487 27.29 2.86 -21.15
CA GLY A 487 28.62 3.30 -21.57
C GLY A 487 29.68 2.20 -21.75
N GLY A 488 29.43 0.98 -21.27
CA GLY A 488 30.42 -0.11 -21.20
C GLY A 488 30.52 -1.04 -22.41
N GLY A 489 29.73 -0.84 -23.47
CA GLY A 489 29.63 -1.78 -24.59
C GLY A 489 29.80 -1.14 -25.95
N GLY A 490 30.99 -1.24 -26.53
CA GLY A 490 31.14 -1.12 -27.99
C GLY A 490 30.32 -2.22 -28.67
N GLY A 491 29.22 -1.84 -29.32
CA GLY A 491 28.44 -2.69 -30.22
C GLY A 491 27.40 -3.59 -29.53
N GLY A 492 26.15 -3.10 -29.46
CA GLY A 492 24.97 -3.92 -29.12
C GLY A 492 24.24 -3.41 -27.88
N GLY A 493 23.19 -2.61 -28.10
CA GLY A 493 22.42 -1.94 -27.06
C GLY A 493 21.99 -2.88 -25.92
N LYS A 494 22.38 -2.54 -24.70
CA LYS A 494 21.83 -3.07 -23.45
C LYS A 494 21.29 -1.87 -22.68
N GLY A 495 20.01 -1.56 -22.86
CA GLY A 495 19.34 -0.49 -22.11
C GLY A 495 18.80 -1.03 -20.79
N LEU A 496 18.91 -0.26 -19.71
CA LEU A 496 17.89 -0.16 -18.67
C LEU A 496 17.18 1.18 -18.95
N GLY A 497 15.87 1.19 -19.07
CA GLY A 497 15.14 2.40 -19.45
C GLY A 497 14.73 3.23 -18.25
N GLU A 498 14.91 4.54 -18.34
CA GLU A 498 14.39 5.51 -17.37
C GLU A 498 12.90 5.77 -17.63
N GLY A 499 12.10 5.79 -16.56
CA GLY A 499 10.79 6.42 -16.54
C GLY A 499 10.71 7.36 -15.33
N GLU A 500 10.66 8.68 -15.58
CA GLU A 500 10.35 9.70 -14.55
C GLU A 500 8.87 9.72 -14.14
#